data_AF-A0A6I5P3I4-F1
#
_entry.id   AF-A0A6I5P3I4-F1
#
_cell.length_a   1.000
_cell.length_b   1.000
_cell.length_c   1.000
_cell.angle_alpha   90.00
_cell.angle_beta   90.00
_cell.angle_gamma   90.00
#
_symmetry.space_group_name_H-M   'P 1'
#
loop_
_entity.id
_entity.type
_entity.pdbx_description
1 polymer ?
#
loop_
_entity_poly.entity_id
_entity_poly.type
_entity_poly.pdbx_seq_one_letter_code
_entity_poly.pdbx_strand_id
1 'polypeptide(L)'
;MTSQDPLQTQAALDIRARLRDPQWVREAAQIEDEANCDIGAGRDWGEQLGQFMADPEGFHQFKRLRTLVFTELRQLLIECNLGAGLGAAQALGKQRLSQRLQNPTPAIQTQLRIVLAEDLAKDNIDIPLSTTTQAILNQVVRTILTPDDWEAISNAAATALQHHIKHTLSQTA
;
A
#
# COMPACT_ATOMS: atom_id res chain seq x y z
N MET A 1 -44.59 0.90 -4.75
CA MET A 1 -44.17 1.35 -3.40
C MET A 1 -42.93 0.56 -3.04
N THR A 2 -41.76 1.20 -3.19
CA THR A 2 -40.46 0.60 -2.87
C THR A 2 -40.26 0.59 -1.36
N SER A 3 -40.37 -0.58 -0.74
CA SER A 3 -39.93 -0.80 0.63
C SER A 3 -38.41 -0.54 0.68
N GLN A 4 -38.02 0.63 1.19
CA GLN A 4 -36.64 0.87 1.60
C GLN A 4 -36.40 0.04 2.86
N ASP A 5 -35.45 -0.89 2.76
CA ASP A 5 -35.08 -1.80 3.84
C ASP A 5 -34.46 -1.00 5.01
N PRO A 6 -35.05 -1.04 6.23
CA PRO A 6 -34.56 -0.28 7.38
C PRO A 6 -33.10 -0.58 7.72
N LEU A 7 -32.64 -1.80 7.42
CA LEU A 7 -31.26 -2.26 7.67
C LEU A 7 -30.23 -1.52 6.79
N GLN A 8 -30.58 -1.17 5.54
CA GLN A 8 -29.70 -0.39 4.67
C GLN A 8 -29.57 1.07 5.13
N THR A 9 -30.59 1.59 5.81
CA THR A 9 -30.59 2.96 6.33
C THR A 9 -29.71 3.09 7.56
N GLN A 10 -29.72 2.08 8.45
CA GLN A 10 -28.87 2.08 9.65
C GLN A 10 -27.39 1.91 9.31
N ALA A 11 -27.04 0.99 8.40
CA ALA A 11 -25.66 0.81 7.93
C ALA A 11 -25.10 2.10 7.29
N ALA A 12 -25.90 2.80 6.48
CA ALA A 12 -25.52 4.08 5.90
C ALA A 12 -25.33 5.19 6.94
N LEU A 13 -26.12 5.18 8.02
CA LEU A 13 -26.00 6.12 9.13
C LEU A 13 -24.76 5.84 9.99
N ASP A 14 -24.45 4.57 10.26
CA ASP A 14 -23.26 4.17 11.02
C ASP A 14 -21.97 4.50 10.26
N ILE A 15 -21.95 4.30 8.94
CA ILE A 15 -20.85 4.74 8.07
C ILE A 15 -20.69 6.27 8.16
N ARG A 16 -21.79 7.02 8.07
CA ARG A 16 -21.77 8.49 8.12
C ARG A 16 -21.39 9.05 9.50
N ALA A 17 -21.59 8.28 10.57
CA ALA A 17 -21.12 8.60 11.91
C ALA A 17 -19.61 8.35 12.04
N ARG A 18 -19.11 7.21 11.51
CA ARG A 18 -17.68 6.86 11.51
C ARG A 18 -16.82 7.79 10.64
N LEU A 19 -17.33 8.24 9.49
CA LEU A 19 -16.67 9.26 8.65
C LEU A 19 -16.53 10.62 9.32
N ARG A 20 -17.27 10.86 10.42
CA ARG A 20 -17.18 12.09 11.23
C ARG A 20 -16.34 11.91 12.49
N ASP A 21 -15.77 10.73 12.71
CA ASP A 21 -14.85 10.50 13.82
C ASP A 21 -13.54 11.27 13.57
N PRO A 22 -13.18 12.24 14.42
CA PRO A 22 -11.93 12.99 14.28
C PRO A 22 -10.68 12.11 14.44
N GLN A 23 -10.80 10.95 15.07
CA GLN A 23 -9.72 9.98 15.15
C GLN A 23 -9.49 9.31 13.78
N TRP A 24 -10.57 8.95 13.08
CA TRP A 24 -10.53 8.38 11.73
C TRP A 24 -9.89 9.32 10.71
N VAL A 25 -10.22 10.61 10.77
CA VAL A 25 -9.61 11.64 9.88
C VAL A 25 -8.13 11.83 10.19
N ARG A 26 -7.73 11.78 11.46
CA ARG A 26 -6.33 11.90 11.88
C ARG A 26 -5.51 10.68 11.49
N GLU A 27 -6.05 9.48 11.70
CA GLU A 27 -5.43 8.22 11.30
C GLU A 27 -5.27 8.14 9.77
N ALA A 28 -6.29 8.53 9.00
CA ALA A 28 -6.20 8.57 7.54
C ALA A 28 -5.12 9.56 7.03
N ALA A 29 -5.04 10.75 7.64
CA ALA A 29 -4.03 11.74 7.31
C ALA A 29 -2.61 11.30 7.70
N GLN A 30 -2.46 10.66 8.86
CA GLN A 30 -1.17 10.10 9.31
C GLN A 30 -0.72 8.94 8.40
N ILE A 31 -1.67 8.10 7.95
CA ILE A 31 -1.42 7.03 6.98
C ILE A 31 -0.93 7.58 5.62
N GLU A 32 -1.46 8.73 5.19
CA GLU A 32 -1.02 9.42 3.97
C GLU A 32 0.39 10.00 4.09
N ASP A 33 0.70 10.59 5.25
CA ASP A 33 2.01 11.18 5.56
C ASP A 33 3.10 10.10 5.70
N GLU A 34 2.83 9.02 6.45
CA GLU A 34 3.72 7.86 6.57
C GLU A 34 3.96 7.17 5.23
N ALA A 35 2.95 7.13 4.36
CA ALA A 35 3.08 6.60 3.02
C ALA A 35 3.72 7.60 2.04
N ASN A 36 4.00 8.86 2.42
CA ASN A 36 4.46 9.95 1.55
C ASN A 36 3.76 9.93 0.16
N CYS A 37 2.42 9.81 0.17
CA CYS A 37 1.56 9.70 -1.02
C CYS A 37 0.19 10.32 -0.76
N ASP A 38 -0.43 10.82 -1.83
CA ASP A 38 -1.88 10.92 -1.91
C ASP A 38 -2.44 9.48 -2.05
N ILE A 39 -3.05 8.95 -0.98
CA ILE A 39 -3.58 7.57 -0.87
C ILE A 39 -4.92 7.53 -1.61
N GLY A 40 -4.90 7.94 -2.89
CA GLY A 40 -6.03 8.10 -3.79
C GLY A 40 -7.10 7.04 -3.55
N ALA A 41 -8.28 7.50 -3.19
CA ALA A 41 -9.46 6.68 -3.02
C ALA A 41 -9.84 6.07 -4.37
N GLY A 42 -9.60 4.76 -4.52
CA GLY A 42 -10.14 3.94 -5.59
C GLY A 42 -9.58 4.23 -6.99
N ARG A 43 -8.79 3.29 -7.52
CA ARG A 43 -8.97 2.83 -8.90
C ARG A 43 -8.18 1.54 -9.15
N ASP A 44 -8.96 0.52 -9.51
CA ASP A 44 -8.63 -0.81 -10.02
C ASP A 44 -7.55 -1.63 -9.32
N TRP A 45 -8.01 -2.55 -8.46
CA TRP A 45 -7.21 -3.64 -7.93
C TRP A 45 -7.81 -5.03 -8.24
N GLY A 46 -8.34 -5.22 -9.45
CA GLY A 46 -8.82 -6.53 -9.93
C GLY A 46 -10.19 -6.97 -9.40
N GLU A 47 -10.80 -7.94 -10.08
CA GLU A 47 -12.20 -8.32 -9.89
C GLU A 47 -12.49 -9.06 -8.56
N GLN A 48 -11.47 -9.57 -7.85
CA GLN A 48 -11.68 -10.40 -6.65
C GLN A 48 -11.27 -9.75 -5.32
N LEU A 49 -10.49 -8.66 -5.34
CA LEU A 49 -10.22 -7.87 -4.12
C LEU A 49 -11.43 -7.02 -3.71
N GLY A 50 -12.29 -6.67 -4.67
CA GLY A 50 -13.55 -5.96 -4.45
C GLY A 50 -14.56 -6.74 -3.60
N GLN A 51 -14.52 -8.08 -3.59
CA GLN A 51 -15.37 -8.90 -2.72
C GLN A 51 -14.87 -8.94 -1.28
N PHE A 52 -13.56 -8.81 -1.06
CA PHE A 52 -12.95 -8.70 0.28
C PHE A 52 -13.23 -7.32 0.93
N MET A 53 -13.52 -6.31 0.11
CA MET A 53 -13.81 -4.92 0.50
C MET A 53 -15.31 -4.59 0.56
N ALA A 54 -16.21 -5.56 0.36
CA ALA A 54 -17.65 -5.35 0.34
C ALA A 54 -18.27 -5.06 1.74
N ASP A 55 -17.45 -5.09 2.78
CA ASP A 55 -17.77 -4.62 4.14
C ASP A 55 -17.03 -3.29 4.40
N PRO A 56 -17.69 -2.23 4.93
CA PRO A 56 -17.00 -1.02 5.39
C PRO A 56 -15.78 -1.26 6.28
N GLU A 57 -15.77 -2.33 7.07
CA GLU A 57 -14.60 -2.76 7.85
C GLU A 57 -13.46 -3.28 6.95
N GLY A 58 -13.81 -3.99 5.88
CA GLY A 58 -12.90 -4.44 4.82
C GLY A 58 -12.22 -3.29 4.07
N PHE A 59 -12.86 -2.13 3.93
CA PHE A 59 -12.22 -0.95 3.32
C PHE A 59 -11.10 -0.36 4.17
N HIS A 60 -11.29 -0.25 5.50
CA HIS A 60 -10.26 0.21 6.41
C HIS A 60 -9.08 -0.77 6.48
N GLN A 61 -9.39 -2.05 6.64
CA GLN A 61 -8.41 -3.14 6.61
C GLN A 61 -7.60 -3.16 5.31
N PHE A 62 -8.26 -2.88 4.18
CA PHE A 62 -7.62 -2.76 2.88
C PHE A 62 -6.63 -1.59 2.80
N LYS A 63 -7.02 -0.40 3.26
CA LYS A 63 -6.10 0.75 3.30
C LYS A 63 -4.87 0.45 4.17
N ARG A 64 -5.09 -0.16 5.34
CA ARG A 64 -4.04 -0.57 6.28
C ARG A 64 -3.04 -1.52 5.62
N LEU A 65 -3.54 -2.58 5.00
CA LEU A 65 -2.70 -3.55 4.30
C LEU A 65 -1.91 -2.90 3.15
N ARG A 66 -2.55 -2.02 2.36
CA ARG A 66 -1.86 -1.28 1.29
C ARG A 66 -0.68 -0.47 1.83
N THR A 67 -0.87 0.22 2.95
CA THR A 67 0.19 0.98 3.61
C THR A 67 1.34 0.07 4.04
N LEU A 68 1.06 -1.06 4.69
CA LEU A 68 2.09 -2.01 5.12
C LEU A 68 2.95 -2.49 3.95
N VAL A 69 2.33 -2.93 2.85
CA VAL A 69 3.08 -3.45 1.69
C VAL A 69 3.88 -2.34 0.99
N PHE A 70 3.34 -1.12 0.87
CA PHE A 70 4.06 -0.01 0.26
C PHE A 70 5.19 0.53 1.12
N THR A 71 5.01 0.57 2.44
CA THR A 71 6.07 0.88 3.39
C THR A 71 7.19 -0.15 3.29
N GLU A 72 6.85 -1.43 3.19
CA GLU A 72 7.84 -2.49 3.02
C GLU A 72 8.64 -2.36 1.71
N LEU A 73 7.95 -2.13 0.60
CA LEU A 73 8.61 -1.86 -0.68
C LEU A 73 9.57 -0.66 -0.58
N ARG A 74 9.14 0.41 0.10
CA ARG A 74 10.00 1.57 0.32
C ARG A 74 11.25 1.20 1.09
N GLN A 75 11.13 0.46 2.19
CA GLN A 75 12.29 0.09 3.02
C GLN A 75 13.30 -0.72 2.21
N LEU A 76 12.83 -1.73 1.45
CA LEU A 76 13.67 -2.50 0.54
C LEU A 76 14.44 -1.62 -0.46
N LEU A 77 13.80 -0.59 -1.00
CA LEU A 77 14.43 0.33 -1.96
C LEU A 77 15.39 1.33 -1.29
N ILE A 78 15.12 1.73 -0.04
CA ILE A 78 16.03 2.59 0.75
C ILE A 78 17.32 1.83 1.04
N GLU A 79 17.23 0.56 1.43
CA GLU A 79 18.40 -0.31 1.68
C GLU A 79 19.32 -0.43 0.45
N CYS A 80 18.78 -0.25 -0.75
CA CYS A 80 19.55 -0.29 -2.00
C CYS A 80 20.38 0.99 -2.27
N ASN A 81 20.26 2.04 -1.45
CA ASN A 81 21.02 3.30 -1.57
C ASN A 81 20.96 3.95 -2.98
N LEU A 82 19.76 4.02 -3.57
CA LEU A 82 19.55 4.42 -4.97
C LEU A 82 19.76 5.93 -5.25
N GLY A 83 19.94 6.76 -4.21
CA GLY A 83 20.14 8.20 -4.36
C GLY A 83 19.03 8.88 -5.18
N ALA A 84 19.41 9.66 -6.20
CA ALA A 84 18.48 10.33 -7.12
C ALA A 84 17.55 9.35 -7.89
N GLY A 85 17.90 8.06 -7.96
CA GLY A 85 17.06 7.03 -8.56
C GLY A 85 15.91 6.54 -7.67
N LEU A 86 15.92 6.85 -6.37
CA LEU A 86 14.95 6.31 -5.39
C LEU A 86 13.50 6.66 -5.75
N GLY A 87 13.23 7.90 -6.13
CA GLY A 87 11.87 8.34 -6.47
C GLY A 87 11.28 7.59 -7.67
N ALA A 88 12.09 7.37 -8.72
CA ALA A 88 11.66 6.63 -9.90
C ALA A 88 11.42 5.14 -9.59
N ALA A 89 12.31 4.54 -8.78
CA ALA A 89 12.17 3.16 -8.33
C ALA A 89 10.88 2.97 -7.51
N GLN A 90 10.61 3.88 -6.57
CA GLN A 90 9.40 3.84 -5.74
C GLN A 90 8.13 4.00 -6.57
N ALA A 91 8.10 4.93 -7.53
CA ALA A 91 6.95 5.16 -8.38
C ALA A 91 6.62 3.91 -9.22
N LEU A 92 7.62 3.35 -9.91
CA LEU A 92 7.42 2.16 -10.73
C LEU A 92 7.12 0.91 -9.88
N GLY A 93 7.82 0.75 -8.74
CA GLY A 93 7.59 -0.37 -7.83
C GLY A 93 6.16 -0.37 -7.28
N LYS A 94 5.65 0.79 -6.85
CA LYS A 94 4.25 0.94 -6.41
C LYS A 94 3.29 0.56 -7.53
N GLN A 95 3.52 1.03 -8.75
CA GLN A 95 2.68 0.69 -9.90
C GLN A 95 2.66 -0.83 -10.15
N ARG A 96 3.83 -1.49 -10.20
CA ARG A 96 3.93 -2.94 -10.43
C ARG A 96 3.29 -3.74 -9.32
N LEU A 97 3.62 -3.41 -8.08
CA LEU A 97 3.05 -4.04 -6.90
C LEU A 97 1.52 -3.93 -6.92
N SER A 98 1.00 -2.77 -7.35
CA SER A 98 -0.43 -2.55 -7.51
C SER A 98 -1.08 -3.48 -8.53
N GLN A 99 -0.45 -3.61 -9.69
CA GLN A 99 -0.90 -4.52 -10.75
C GLN A 99 -0.87 -5.99 -10.33
N ARG A 100 0.12 -6.41 -9.54
CA ARG A 100 0.26 -7.80 -9.11
C ARG A 100 -0.70 -8.18 -7.99
N LEU A 101 -0.98 -7.25 -7.09
CA LEU A 101 -1.93 -7.42 -5.99
C LEU A 101 -3.40 -7.32 -6.44
N GLN A 102 -3.67 -7.13 -7.73
CA GLN A 102 -5.03 -7.21 -8.25
C GLN A 102 -5.60 -8.63 -8.17
N ASN A 103 -4.74 -9.63 -8.39
CA ASN A 103 -5.09 -11.04 -8.38
C ASN A 103 -3.97 -11.86 -7.69
N PRO A 104 -3.75 -11.66 -6.38
CA PRO A 104 -2.70 -12.36 -5.65
C PRO A 104 -3.03 -13.85 -5.55
N THR A 105 -2.00 -14.70 -5.56
CA THR A 105 -2.19 -16.15 -5.38
C THR A 105 -2.78 -16.46 -3.99
N PRO A 106 -3.46 -17.62 -3.81
CA PRO A 106 -4.02 -18.00 -2.50
C PRO A 106 -2.99 -18.04 -1.36
N ALA A 107 -1.74 -18.42 -1.67
CA ALA A 107 -0.64 -18.41 -0.71
C ALA A 107 -0.31 -16.98 -0.25
N ILE A 108 -0.20 -16.04 -1.19
CA ILE A 108 0.04 -14.62 -0.89
C ILE A 108 -1.14 -14.02 -0.13
N GLN A 109 -2.38 -14.33 -0.50
CA GLN A 109 -3.57 -13.87 0.24
C GLN A 109 -3.57 -14.35 1.70
N THR A 110 -3.10 -15.57 1.95
CA THR A 110 -3.01 -16.12 3.31
C THR A 110 -1.94 -15.40 4.13
N GLN A 111 -0.77 -15.15 3.54
CA GLN A 111 0.32 -14.41 4.19
C GLN A 111 -0.08 -12.96 4.50
N LEU A 112 -0.71 -12.27 3.54
CA LEU A 112 -1.21 -10.91 3.75
C LEU A 112 -2.28 -10.84 4.85
N ARG A 113 -3.14 -11.86 4.99
CA ARG A 113 -4.11 -11.94 6.09
C ARG A 113 -3.45 -12.13 7.45
N ILE A 114 -2.36 -12.89 7.54
CA ILE A 114 -1.58 -13.01 8.78
C ILE A 114 -1.01 -11.65 9.19
N VAL A 115 -0.39 -10.95 8.23
CA VAL A 115 0.18 -9.61 8.44
C VAL A 115 -0.90 -8.62 8.91
N LEU A 116 -2.03 -8.61 8.21
CA LEU A 116 -3.15 -7.73 8.56
C LEU A 116 -3.74 -8.06 9.94
N ALA A 117 -3.90 -9.34 10.27
CA ALA A 117 -4.47 -9.76 11.55
C ALA A 117 -3.59 -9.32 12.73
N GLU A 118 -2.27 -9.45 12.61
CA GLU A 118 -1.36 -8.95 13.65
C GLU A 118 -1.43 -7.42 13.74
N ASP A 119 -1.44 -6.72 12.60
CA ASP A 119 -1.48 -5.26 12.60
C ASP A 119 -2.77 -4.70 13.22
N LEU A 120 -3.91 -5.36 12.99
CA LEU A 120 -5.20 -5.01 13.58
C LEU A 120 -5.31 -5.37 15.07
N ALA A 121 -4.56 -6.36 15.54
CA ALA A 121 -4.54 -6.75 16.95
C ALA A 121 -3.70 -5.81 17.83
N LYS A 122 -3.00 -4.83 17.23
CA LYS A 122 -2.21 -3.84 17.96
C LYS A 122 -3.11 -2.77 18.57
N ASP A 123 -2.88 -2.48 19.85
CA ASP A 123 -3.55 -1.38 20.56
C ASP A 123 -3.02 0.01 20.12
N ASN A 124 -1.86 0.07 19.47
CA ASN A 124 -1.28 1.30 18.93
C ASN A 124 -0.52 1.02 17.61
N ILE A 125 -0.68 1.93 16.65
CA ILE A 125 -0.01 1.94 15.33
C ILE A 125 1.52 2.01 15.45
N ASP A 126 2.03 2.68 16.49
CA ASP A 126 3.48 2.82 16.71
C ASP A 126 4.18 1.49 17.06
N ILE A 127 3.40 0.45 17.39
CA ILE A 127 3.95 -0.86 17.69
C ILE A 127 4.34 -1.54 16.36
N PRO A 128 5.63 -1.84 16.15
CA PRO A 128 6.07 -2.52 14.94
C PRO A 128 5.47 -3.93 14.86
N LEU A 129 5.42 -4.48 13.65
CA LEU A 129 5.13 -5.92 13.49
C LEU A 129 6.23 -6.73 14.20
N SER A 130 5.84 -7.91 14.70
CA SER A 130 6.76 -8.92 15.17
C SER A 130 7.78 -9.27 14.08
N THR A 131 8.99 -9.66 14.47
CA THR A 131 10.04 -10.04 13.53
C THR A 131 9.58 -11.12 12.54
N THR A 132 8.75 -12.06 13.00
CA THR A 132 8.18 -13.12 12.16
C THR A 132 7.23 -12.56 11.11
N THR A 133 6.30 -11.69 11.50
CA THR A 133 5.32 -11.11 10.57
C THR A 133 5.96 -10.10 9.63
N GLN A 134 6.96 -9.37 10.10
CA GLN A 134 7.80 -8.52 9.27
C GLN A 134 8.54 -9.34 8.21
N ALA A 135 9.09 -10.51 8.55
CA ALA A 135 9.72 -11.41 7.59
C ALA A 135 8.72 -11.98 6.56
N ILE A 136 7.48 -12.27 6.98
CA ILE A 136 6.40 -12.65 6.06
C ILE A 136 6.10 -11.52 5.07
N LEU A 137 5.94 -10.28 5.56
CA LEU A 137 5.66 -9.12 4.71
C LEU A 137 6.79 -8.87 3.71
N ASN A 138 8.05 -8.96 4.15
CA ASN A 138 9.22 -8.85 3.27
C ASN A 138 9.19 -9.92 2.16
N GLN A 139 8.96 -11.18 2.53
CA GLN A 139 8.88 -12.29 1.58
C GLN A 139 7.74 -12.09 0.58
N VAL A 140 6.59 -11.59 1.04
CA VAL A 140 5.44 -11.28 0.19
C VAL A 140 5.83 -10.25 -0.88
N VAL A 141 6.44 -9.12 -0.50
CA VAL A 141 6.84 -8.08 -1.47
C VAL A 141 7.84 -8.64 -2.50
N ARG A 142 8.82 -9.41 -2.03
CA ARG A 142 9.83 -10.04 -2.91
C ARG A 142 9.25 -11.08 -3.86
N THR A 143 8.17 -11.76 -3.46
CA THR A 143 7.54 -12.84 -4.26
C THR A 143 6.51 -12.29 -5.23
N ILE A 144 5.76 -11.25 -4.83
CA ILE A 144 4.73 -10.63 -5.68
C ILE A 144 5.36 -9.91 -6.87
N LEU A 145 6.47 -9.19 -6.65
CA LEU A 145 7.22 -8.55 -7.71
C LEU A 145 8.09 -9.60 -8.40
N THR A 146 7.88 -9.77 -9.70
CA THR A 146 8.63 -10.76 -10.50
C THR A 146 10.07 -10.27 -10.71
N PRO A 147 11.00 -11.17 -11.12
CA PRO A 147 12.34 -10.75 -11.54
C PRO A 147 12.31 -9.61 -12.58
N ASP A 148 11.42 -9.70 -13.56
CA ASP A 148 11.22 -8.65 -14.58
C ASP A 148 10.75 -7.32 -13.98
N ASP A 149 9.88 -7.36 -12.95
CA ASP A 149 9.44 -6.16 -12.26
C ASP A 149 10.63 -5.50 -11.53
N TRP A 150 11.47 -6.29 -10.85
CA TRP A 150 12.69 -5.81 -10.20
C TRP A 150 13.70 -5.25 -11.18
N GLU A 151 13.88 -5.88 -12.33
CA GLU A 151 14.73 -5.36 -13.40
C GLU A 151 14.20 -4.02 -13.92
N ALA A 152 12.89 -3.91 -14.16
CA ALA A 152 12.28 -2.66 -14.60
C ALA A 152 12.45 -1.53 -13.55
N ILE A 153 12.26 -1.83 -12.27
CA ILE A 153 12.48 -0.89 -11.15
C ILE A 153 13.93 -0.42 -11.11
N SER A 154 14.88 -1.35 -11.23
CA SER A 154 16.32 -1.04 -11.27
C SER A 154 16.67 -0.14 -12.45
N ASN A 155 16.16 -0.45 -13.66
CA ASN A 155 16.40 0.33 -14.86
C ASN A 155 15.80 1.75 -14.77
N ALA A 156 14.62 1.89 -14.17
CA ALA A 156 14.02 3.19 -13.91
C ALA A 156 14.88 4.04 -12.95
N ALA A 157 15.41 3.43 -11.88
CA ALA A 157 16.32 4.08 -10.95
C ALA A 157 17.61 4.55 -11.65
N ALA A 158 18.22 3.66 -12.44
CA ALA A 158 19.45 3.95 -13.17
C ALA A 158 19.26 5.09 -14.19
N THR A 159 18.17 5.08 -14.93
CA THR A 159 17.84 6.13 -15.91
C THR A 159 17.63 7.48 -15.23
N ALA A 160 16.90 7.50 -14.10
CA ALA A 160 16.70 8.72 -13.33
C ALA A 160 18.02 9.29 -12.78
N LEU A 161 18.92 8.43 -12.28
CA LEU A 161 20.24 8.85 -11.83
C LEU A 161 21.09 9.40 -12.99
N GLN A 162 21.08 8.75 -14.15
CA GLN A 162 21.79 9.24 -15.35
C GLN A 162 21.29 10.61 -15.80
N HIS A 163 19.97 10.82 -15.79
CA HIS A 163 19.38 12.12 -16.09
C HIS A 163 19.79 13.18 -15.06
N HIS A 164 19.78 12.84 -13.77
CA HIS A 164 20.22 13.74 -12.72
C HIS A 164 21.69 14.18 -12.91
N ILE A 165 22.59 13.24 -13.20
CA ILE A 165 24.01 13.55 -13.46
C ILE A 165 24.16 14.49 -14.65
N LYS A 166 23.52 14.17 -15.79
CA LYS A 166 23.57 15.01 -17.00
C LYS A 166 23.06 16.42 -16.72
N HIS A 167 21.91 16.53 -16.07
CA HIS A 167 21.31 17.82 -15.74
C HIS A 167 22.21 18.65 -14.81
N THR A 168 22.72 18.05 -13.73
CA THR A 168 23.60 18.75 -12.78
C THR A 168 24.89 19.22 -13.46
N LEU A 169 25.55 18.37 -14.25
CA LEU A 169 26.82 18.74 -14.91
C LEU A 169 26.64 19.74 -16.06
N SER A 170 25.48 19.75 -16.73
CA SER A 170 25.16 20.76 -17.75
C SER A 170 24.75 22.11 -17.17
N GLN A 171 24.46 22.21 -15.87
CA GLN A 171 24.17 23.48 -15.19
C GLN A 171 25.40 24.14 -14.59
N THR A 172 26.50 23.40 -14.42
CA THR A 172 27.76 23.90 -13.86
C THR A 172 28.80 24.31 -14.93
N ALA A 173 28.46 24.18 -16.22
CA ALA A 173 29.28 24.56 -17.37
C ALA A 173 28.73 25.84 -18.01
#